data_AF-A0A1F9CPT0-F1
#
_entry.id   AF-A0A1F9CPT0-F1
#
_cell.length_a   1.000
_cell.length_b   1.000
_cell.length_c   1.000
_cell.angle_alpha   90.00
_cell.angle_beta   90.00
_cell.angle_gamma   90.00
#
_symmetry.space_group_name_H-M   'P 1'
#
loop_
_entity.id
_entity.type
_entity.pdbx_description
1 polymer ?
#
loop_
_entity_poly.entity_id
_entity_poly.type
_entity_poly.pdbx_seq_one_letter_code
_entity_poly.pdbx_strand_id
1 'polypeptide(L)'
;MKTLSIRIPDDMMSALQLVGKEEKIEPSTAMRKLVRIGYESYVGNLYRQGKVTLRDAAALLDLNQMETLDLFLDAGISGNLDATDVLTSLRNFDK
;
A
#
# COMPACT_ATOMS: atom_id res chain seq x y z
N MET A 1 -4.52 21.95 -3.45
CA MET A 1 -4.04 20.84 -4.31
C MET A 1 -2.90 21.35 -5.18
N LYS A 2 -1.93 20.50 -5.53
CA LYS A 2 -0.87 20.81 -6.49
C LYS A 2 -1.17 20.08 -7.81
N THR A 3 -0.84 20.70 -8.95
CA THR A 3 -1.07 20.12 -10.28
C THR A 3 0.23 19.56 -10.83
N LEU A 4 0.19 18.30 -11.28
CA LEU A 4 1.27 17.64 -11.99
C LEU A 4 0.82 17.40 -13.44
N SER A 5 1.58 17.91 -14.42
CA SER A 5 1.30 17.68 -15.85
C SER A 5 2.30 16.67 -16.40
N ILE A 6 1.80 15.51 -16.83
CA ILE A 6 2.61 14.42 -17.37
C ILE A 6 1.99 13.92 -18.68
N ARG A 7 2.85 13.46 -19.60
CA ARG A 7 2.39 12.70 -20.77
C ARG A 7 2.14 11.26 -20.33
N ILE A 8 0.95 10.76 -20.62
CA ILE A 8 0.53 9.41 -20.24
C ILE A 8 0.49 8.55 -21.51
N PRO A 9 1.18 7.41 -21.53
CA PRO A 9 1.07 6.40 -22.58
C PRO A 9 -0.36 5.87 -22.80
N ASP A 10 -0.64 5.38 -24.02
CA ASP A 10 -1.99 4.97 -24.43
C ASP A 10 -2.55 3.77 -23.63
N ASP A 11 -1.68 2.86 -23.20
CA ASP A 11 -2.04 1.71 -22.36
C ASP A 11 -2.52 2.15 -20.97
N MET A 12 -1.83 3.10 -20.34
CA MET A 12 -2.27 3.71 -19.09
C MET A 12 -3.59 4.48 -19.27
N MET A 13 -3.74 5.24 -20.36
CA MET A 13 -5.00 5.92 -20.66
C MET A 13 -6.16 4.92 -20.79
N SER A 14 -5.92 3.77 -21.43
CA SER A 14 -6.91 2.70 -21.56
C SER A 14 -7.32 2.12 -20.19
N ALA A 15 -6.36 1.94 -19.28
CA ALA A 15 -6.64 1.52 -17.90
C ALA A 15 -7.48 2.55 -17.13
N LEU A 16 -7.20 3.85 -17.30
CA LEU A 16 -7.99 4.92 -16.70
C LEU A 16 -9.43 4.95 -17.22
N GLN A 17 -9.63 4.73 -18.52
CA GLN A 17 -10.96 4.66 -19.11
C GLN A 17 -11.75 3.45 -18.61
N LEU A 18 -11.09 2.29 -18.44
CA LEU A 18 -11.72 1.10 -17.84
C LEU A 18 -12.26 1.41 -16.45
N VAL A 19 -11.40 1.90 -15.55
CA VAL A 19 -11.81 2.25 -14.17
C VAL A 19 -12.88 3.34 -14.17
N GLY A 20 -12.72 4.36 -15.01
CA GLY A 20 -13.70 5.44 -15.16
C GLY A 20 -15.08 4.94 -15.58
N LYS A 21 -15.14 3.93 -16.47
CA LYS A 21 -16.38 3.30 -16.90
C LYS A 21 -17.02 2.45 -15.81
N GLU A 22 -16.24 1.57 -15.18
CA GLU A 22 -16.75 0.65 -14.15
C GLU A 22 -17.29 1.40 -12.92
N GLU A 23 -16.61 2.48 -12.53
CA GLU A 23 -16.97 3.25 -11.33
C GLU A 23 -17.77 4.54 -11.63
N LYS A 24 -18.02 4.83 -12.90
CA LYS A 24 -18.69 6.06 -13.38
C LYS A 24 -18.02 7.34 -12.87
N ILE A 25 -16.69 7.39 -12.98
CA ILE A 25 -15.86 8.53 -12.56
C ILE A 25 -15.01 9.06 -13.71
N GLU A 26 -14.65 10.34 -13.61
CA GLU A 26 -13.75 10.98 -14.58
C GLU A 26 -12.34 10.37 -14.56
N PRO A 27 -11.63 10.32 -15.70
CA PRO A 27 -10.28 9.76 -15.79
C PRO A 27 -9.27 10.35 -14.79
N SER A 28 -9.40 11.64 -14.46
CA SER A 28 -8.52 12.29 -13.48
C SER A 28 -8.76 11.79 -12.04
N THR A 29 -9.99 11.38 -11.72
CA THR A 29 -10.35 10.79 -10.43
C THR A 29 -9.91 9.34 -10.38
N ALA A 30 -10.10 8.59 -11.48
CA ALA A 30 -9.56 7.24 -11.63
C ALA A 30 -8.02 7.21 -11.45
N MET A 31 -7.31 8.19 -12.05
CA MET A 31 -5.86 8.31 -11.92
C MET A 31 -5.43 8.51 -10.47
N ARG A 32 -6.09 9.42 -9.74
CA ARG A 32 -5.81 9.65 -8.32
C ARG A 32 -6.06 8.39 -7.49
N LYS A 33 -7.14 7.66 -7.76
CA LYS A 33 -7.47 6.40 -7.09
C LYS A 33 -6.41 5.34 -7.33
N LEU A 34 -6.04 5.10 -8.59
CA LEU A 34 -5.04 4.09 -8.94
C LEU A 34 -3.66 4.43 -8.38
N VAL A 35 -3.26 5.71 -8.40
CA VAL A 35 -2.00 6.14 -7.78
C VAL A 35 -2.01 5.89 -6.27
N ARG A 36 -3.13 6.14 -5.58
CA ARG A 36 -3.26 5.85 -4.15
C ARG A 36 -3.09 4.35 -3.87
N ILE A 37 -3.82 3.50 -4.59
CA ILE A 37 -3.73 2.03 -4.46
C ILE A 37 -2.31 1.54 -4.78
N GLY A 38 -1.71 2.07 -5.84
CA GLY A 38 -0.33 1.74 -6.23
C GLY A 38 0.69 2.15 -5.17
N TYR A 39 0.51 3.31 -4.54
CA TYR A 39 1.38 3.76 -3.45
C TYR A 39 1.23 2.90 -2.19
N GLU A 40 0.01 2.54 -1.81
CA GLU A 40 -0.26 1.61 -0.70
C GLU A 40 0.41 0.25 -0.93
N SER A 41 0.28 -0.30 -2.13
CA SER A 41 0.94 -1.55 -2.52
C SER A 41 2.46 -1.43 -2.53
N TYR A 42 3.00 -0.31 -3.01
CA TYR A 42 4.44 -0.05 -3.00
C TYR A 42 5.00 -0.03 -1.57
N VAL A 43 4.37 0.72 -0.66
CA VAL A 43 4.78 0.79 0.75
C VAL A 43 4.64 -0.58 1.42
N GLY A 44 3.54 -1.30 1.19
CA GLY A 44 3.36 -2.65 1.73
C GLY A 44 4.44 -3.63 1.24
N ASN A 45 4.90 -3.51 -0.01
CA ASN A 45 6.02 -4.31 -0.50
C ASN A 45 7.36 -3.95 0.18
N LEU A 46 7.60 -2.68 0.50
CA LEU A 46 8.78 -2.29 1.29
C LEU A 46 8.71 -2.91 2.69
N TYR A 47 7.53 -2.92 3.31
CA TYR A 47 7.32 -3.54 4.62
C TYR A 47 7.57 -5.05 4.58
N ARG A 48 6.99 -5.75 3.60
CA ARG A 48 7.23 -7.19 3.38
C ARG A 48 8.72 -7.51 3.19
N GLN A 49 9.46 -6.63 2.51
CA GLN A 49 10.91 -6.78 2.28
C GLN A 49 11.77 -6.39 3.50
N GLY A 50 11.16 -5.95 4.61
CA GLY A 50 11.86 -5.47 5.80
C GLY A 50 12.62 -4.15 5.59
N LYS A 51 12.35 -3.42 4.50
CA LYS A 51 12.99 -2.13 4.19
C LYS A 51 12.44 -0.97 5.02
N VAL A 52 11.22 -1.14 5.53
CA VAL A 52 10.55 -0.19 6.41
C VAL A 52 9.86 -0.98 7.53
N THR A 53 9.77 -0.39 8.71
CA THR A 53 8.96 -0.97 9.80
C THR A 53 7.48 -0.66 9.59
N LEU A 54 6.59 -1.31 10.34
CA LEU A 54 5.16 -0.97 10.33
C LEU A 54 4.93 0.50 10.72
N ARG A 55 5.74 1.04 11.64
CA ARG A 55 5.68 2.46 12.04
C ARG A 55 6.05 3.39 10.89
N ASP A 56 7.11 3.08 10.15
CA ASP A 56 7.54 3.87 9.01
C ASP A 56 6.49 3.82 7.88
N ALA A 57 5.93 2.63 7.63
CA ALA A 57 4.84 2.46 6.67
C ALA A 57 3.60 3.30 7.04
N ALA A 58 3.22 3.30 8.32
CA ALA A 58 2.10 4.10 8.82
C ALA A 58 2.34 5.61 8.62
N ALA A 59 3.55 6.09 8.90
CA ALA A 59 3.93 7.48 8.64
C ALA A 59 3.91 7.83 7.14
N LEU A 60 4.34 6.91 6.26
CA LEU A 60 4.33 7.11 4.80
C LEU A 60 2.92 7.16 4.22
N LEU A 61 1.96 6.43 4.80
CA LEU A 61 0.57 6.34 4.35
C LEU A 61 -0.35 7.36 5.03
N ASP A 62 0.17 8.09 6.03
CA ASP A 62 -0.58 9.01 6.89
C ASP A 62 -1.73 8.29 7.61
N LEU A 63 -1.41 7.13 8.17
CA LEU A 63 -2.33 6.27 8.93
C LEU A 63 -1.70 5.93 10.28
N ASN A 64 -2.51 5.43 11.22
CA ASN A 64 -1.95 4.81 12.41
C ASN A 64 -1.49 3.36 12.14
N GLN A 65 -0.74 2.77 13.08
CA GLN A 65 -0.16 1.43 12.91
C GLN A 65 -1.22 0.32 12.78
N MET A 66 -2.36 0.45 13.47
CA MET A 66 -3.45 -0.53 13.38
C MET A 66 -4.13 -0.47 12.01
N GLU A 67 -4.49 0.73 11.55
CA GLU A 67 -5.07 0.94 10.22
C GLU A 67 -4.15 0.44 9.11
N THR A 68 -2.85 0.67 9.26
CA THR A 68 -1.83 0.21 8.31
C THR A 68 -1.72 -1.31 8.31
N LEU A 69 -1.78 -1.93 9.49
CA LEU A 69 -1.74 -3.38 9.63
C LEU A 69 -2.98 -4.00 8.97
N ASP A 70 -4.17 -3.48 9.23
CA ASP A 70 -5.43 -3.95 8.64
C ASP A 70 -5.39 -3.84 7.11
N LEU A 71 -4.96 -2.67 6.58
CA LEU A 71 -4.78 -2.46 5.14
C LEU A 71 -3.84 -3.50 4.52
N PHE A 72 -2.74 -3.83 5.19
CA PHE A 72 -1.79 -4.82 4.68
C PHE A 72 -2.32 -6.24 4.76
N LEU A 73 -3.02 -6.61 5.84
CA LEU A 73 -3.64 -7.92 5.97
C LEU A 73 -4.72 -8.14 4.90
N ASP A 74 -5.58 -7.16 4.67
CA ASP A 74 -6.60 -7.19 3.61
C ASP A 74 -5.99 -7.34 2.22
N ALA A 75 -4.80 -6.75 2.01
CA ALA A 75 -4.04 -6.85 0.75
C ALA A 75 -3.18 -8.13 0.65
N GLY A 76 -3.21 -9.03 1.65
CA GLY A 76 -2.38 -10.25 1.67
C GLY A 76 -0.88 -9.97 1.84
N ILE A 77 -0.54 -8.83 2.42
CA ILE A 77 0.84 -8.42 2.70
C ILE A 77 1.21 -8.90 4.10
N SER A 78 1.75 -10.13 4.17
CA SER A 78 2.40 -10.60 5.38
C SER A 78 3.62 -9.73 5.68
N GLY A 79 3.81 -9.40 6.97
CA GLY A 79 5.00 -8.69 7.42
C GLY A 79 6.28 -9.49 7.20
N ASN A 80 7.41 -8.88 7.57
CA ASN A 80 8.74 -9.47 7.49
C ASN A 80 9.08 -10.39 8.67
N LEU A 81 8.07 -10.91 9.37
CA LEU A 81 8.22 -11.82 10.52
C LEU A 81 7.75 -13.21 10.13
N ASP A 82 8.54 -14.22 10.46
CA ASP A 82 8.15 -15.62 10.31
C ASP A 82 7.77 -16.27 11.65
N ALA A 83 7.33 -17.53 11.59
CA ALA A 83 6.96 -18.29 12.79
C ALA A 83 8.14 -18.46 13.77
N THR A 84 9.36 -18.51 13.28
CA THR A 84 10.58 -18.64 14.09
C THR A 84 10.83 -17.37 14.89
N ASP A 85 10.65 -16.21 14.27
CA ASP A 85 10.77 -14.92 14.93
C ASP A 85 9.78 -14.83 16.10
N VAL A 86 8.51 -15.19 15.83
CA VAL A 86 7.45 -15.17 16.85
C VAL A 86 7.76 -16.13 18.01
N LEU A 87 8.17 -17.37 17.71
CA LEU A 87 8.54 -18.35 18.73
C LEU A 87 9.73 -17.89 19.57
N THR A 88 10.70 -17.24 18.95
CA THR A 88 11.89 -16.71 19.64
C THR A 88 11.49 -15.58 20.59
N SER A 89 10.63 -14.67 20.16
CA SER A 89 10.10 -13.61 21.01
C SER A 89 9.36 -14.18 22.23
N LEU A 90 8.46 -15.16 22.04
CA LEU A 90 7.72 -15.78 23.14
C LEU A 90 8.65 -16.40 24.20
N ARG A 91 9.67 -17.14 23.78
CA ARG A 91 10.67 -17.73 24.69
C ARG A 91 11.44 -16.69 25.51
N ASN A 92 11.60 -15.48 24.99
CA ASN A 92 12.25 -14.39 25.70
C ASN A 92 11.34 -13.69 26.70
N PHE A 93 10.00 -13.80 26.57
CA PHE A 93 9.03 -13.27 27.53
C PHE A 93 8.87 -14.17 28.78
N ASP A 94 9.18 -15.46 28.66
CA ASP A 94 9.11 -16.42 29.78
C ASP A 94 10.34 -16.38 30.73
N LYS A 95 11.28 -15.45 30.50
CA LYS A 95 12.45 -15.21 31.36
C LYS A 95 12.26 -13.95 32.20
#